data_AF-A0A3G8JRT2-F1
#
_entry.id   AF-A0A3G8JRT2-F1
#
_cell.length_a   1.000
_cell.length_b   1.000
_cell.length_c   1.000
_cell.angle_alpha   90.00
_cell.angle_beta   90.00
_cell.angle_gamma   90.00
#
_symmetry.space_group_name_H-M   'P 1'
#
loop_
_entity.id
_entity.type
_entity.pdbx_description
1 polymer ?
#
loop_
_entity_poly.entity_id
_entity_poly.type
_entity_poly.pdbx_seq_one_letter_code
_entity_poly.pdbx_strand_id
1 'polypeptide(L)' 'MTVIATTESEVLDFATRWARYGGGPPAEIRERFGMTDREFFRQVLDILDESARDLDPAQIHRLRHVARQRLWLKRVT' A
#
# COMPACT_ATOMS: atom_id res chain seq x y z
N MET A 1 5.51 -23.49 -10.06
CA MET A 1 4.63 -22.31 -9.86
C MET A 1 5.48 -21.26 -9.18
N THR A 2 6.02 -20.31 -9.95
CA THR A 2 6.97 -19.32 -9.43
C THR A 2 6.17 -18.25 -8.69
N VAL A 3 6.33 -18.19 -7.37
CA VAL A 3 5.87 -17.03 -6.59
C VAL A 3 6.72 -15.84 -7.02
N ILE A 4 6.10 -14.86 -7.68
CA ILE A 4 6.76 -13.58 -7.93
C ILE A 4 6.77 -12.89 -6.57
N ALA A 5 7.90 -12.87 -5.89
CA ALA A 5 8.02 -12.16 -4.63
C ALA A 5 7.85 -10.67 -4.94
N THR A 6 6.74 -10.08 -4.50
CA THR A 6 6.49 -8.65 -4.67
C THR A 6 7.58 -7.85 -3.95
N THR A 7 8.22 -6.94 -4.67
CA THR A 7 9.25 -6.07 -4.08
C THR A 7 8.62 -4.91 -3.31
N GLU A 8 9.32 -4.38 -2.30
CA GLU A 8 8.87 -3.20 -1.54
C GLU A 8 8.62 -1.99 -2.46
N SER A 9 9.48 -1.81 -3.47
CA SER A 9 9.36 -0.77 -4.48
C SER A 9 8.06 -0.91 -5.29
N GLU A 10 7.67 -2.11 -5.71
CA GLU A 10 6.42 -2.33 -6.44
C GLU A 10 5.17 -1.99 -5.60
N VAL A 11 5.21 -2.31 -4.29
CA VAL A 11 4.14 -1.95 -3.35
C VAL A 11 4.02 -0.43 -3.24
N LEU A 12 5.15 0.26 -3.05
CA LEU A 12 5.16 1.72 -2.91
C LEU A 12 4.81 2.46 -4.21
N ASP A 13 5.23 1.95 -5.36
CA ASP A 13 4.91 2.51 -6.68
C ASP A 13 3.41 2.41 -6.95
N PHE A 14 2.82 1.24 -6.67
CA PHE A 14 1.39 1.06 -6.79
C PHE A 14 0.63 1.97 -5.81
N ALA A 15 1.03 1.99 -4.54
CA ALA A 15 0.39 2.83 -3.54
C ALA A 15 0.47 4.31 -3.90
N THR A 16 1.62 4.76 -4.41
CA THR A 16 1.86 6.13 -4.91
C THR A 16 0.92 6.48 -6.05
N ARG A 17 0.83 5.62 -7.06
CA ARG A 17 -0.03 5.83 -8.23
C ARG A 17 -1.49 6.07 -7.84
N TRP A 18 -1.96 5.35 -6.83
CA TRP A 18 -3.35 5.39 -6.38
C TRP A 18 -3.61 6.32 -5.20
N ALA A 19 -2.59 6.92 -4.60
CA ALA A 19 -2.72 7.74 -3.39
C ALA A 19 -3.69 8.92 -3.57
N ARG A 20 -3.69 9.56 -4.74
CA ARG A 20 -4.61 10.66 -5.08
C ARG A 20 -6.08 10.26 -5.22
N TYR A 21 -6.37 8.96 -5.30
CA TYR A 21 -7.72 8.41 -5.43
C TYR A 21 -8.18 7.70 -4.14
N GLY A 22 -7.46 7.87 -3.03
CA GLY A 22 -7.78 7.20 -1.76
C GLY A 22 -7.35 5.73 -1.72
N GLY A 23 -6.40 5.31 -2.56
CA GLY A 23 -5.86 3.96 -2.62
C GLY A 23 -6.38 3.12 -3.79
N GLY A 24 -5.68 2.05 -4.13
CA GLY A 24 -6.00 1.22 -5.29
C GLY A 24 -7.28 0.38 -5.11
N PRO A 25 -7.81 -0.18 -6.20
CA PRO A 25 -8.97 -1.07 -6.14
C PRO A 25 -8.59 -2.43 -5.53
N PRO A 26 -9.40 -2.99 -4.59
CA PRO A 26 -9.09 -4.26 -3.94
C PRO A 26 -8.94 -5.46 -4.87
N ALA A 27 -9.61 -5.46 -6.03
CA ALA A 27 -9.49 -6.51 -7.03
C ALA A 27 -8.10 -6.51 -7.67
N GLU A 28 -7.58 -5.35 -8.04
CA GLU A 28 -6.25 -5.19 -8.63
C GLU A 28 -5.14 -5.49 -7.61
N ILE A 29 -5.36 -5.14 -6.33
CA ILE A 29 -4.45 -5.52 -5.24
C ILE A 29 -4.34 -7.05 -5.14
N ARG A 30 -5.48 -7.76 -5.14
CA ARG A 30 -5.51 -9.22 -5.11
C ARG A 30 -4.84 -9.84 -6.33
N GLU A 31 -5.15 -9.33 -7.52
CA GLU A 31 -4.62 -9.87 -8.78
C GLU A 31 -3.11 -9.70 -8.89
N ARG A 32 -2.59 -8.52 -8.51
CA ARG A 32 -1.16 -8.20 -8.66
C ARG A 32 -0.28 -8.74 -7.54
N PHE A 33 -0.77 -8.67 -6.30
CA PHE A 33 0.03 -8.94 -5.11
C PHE A 33 -0.38 -10.21 -4.38
N GLY A 34 -1.50 -10.83 -4.75
CA GLY A 34 -2.06 -11.97 -4.01
C GLY A 34 -2.54 -11.60 -2.60
N MET A 35 -2.63 -10.30 -2.28
CA MET A 35 -2.95 -9.78 -0.95
C MET A 35 -4.42 -9.37 -0.87
N THR A 36 -4.98 -9.48 0.32
CA THR A 36 -6.17 -8.69 0.67
C THR A 36 -5.83 -7.20 0.75
N ASP A 37 -6.85 -6.36 0.61
CA ASP A 37 -6.75 -4.90 0.80
C ASP A 37 -6.08 -4.54 2.14
N ARG A 38 -6.40 -5.30 3.20
CA ARG A 38 -5.87 -5.06 4.55
C ARG A 38 -4.39 -5.45 4.68
N GLU A 39 -4.00 -6.59 4.11
CA GLU A 39 -2.58 -7.02 4.10
C GLU A 39 -1.73 -6.03 3.33
N PHE A 40 -2.21 -5.60 2.16
CA PHE A 40 -1.51 -4.62 1.32
C PHE A 40 -1.27 -3.30 2.06
N PHE A 41 -2.32 -2.71 2.65
CA PHE A 41 -2.15 -1.43 3.36
C PHE A 41 -1.39 -1.54 4.68
N ARG A 42 -1.33 -2.72 5.31
CA ARG A 42 -0.38 -2.98 6.40
C ARG A 42 1.05 -2.97 5.89
N GLN A 43 1.32 -3.72 4.82
CA GLN A 43 2.66 -3.80 4.25
C GLN A 43 3.16 -2.42 3.77
N VAL A 44 2.29 -1.58 3.21
CA VAL A 44 2.64 -0.18 2.89
C VAL A 44 3.12 0.58 4.14
N LEU A 45 2.47 0.42 5.29
CA LEU A 45 2.90 1.08 6.52
C LEU A 45 4.22 0.51 7.04
N ASP A 46 4.35 -0.82 7.01
CA ASP A 46 5.56 -1.51 7.47
C ASP A 46 6.79 -1.05 6.66
N ILE A 47 6.69 -1.04 5.31
CA ILE A 47 7.75 -0.54 4.42
C ILE A 47 8.08 0.93 4.69
N LEU A 48 7.07 1.78 4.94
CA LEU A 48 7.29 3.21 5.20
C LEU A 48 7.94 3.47 6.57
N ASP A 49 7.81 2.55 7.52
CA ASP A 49 8.45 2.65 8.82
C ASP A 49 9.89 2.11 8.79
N GLU A 50 10.18 1.12 7.94
CA GLU A 50 11.51 0.50 7.82
C GLU A 50 12.45 1.22 6.81
N SER A 51 11.92 1.63 5.65
CA SER A 51 12.74 1.91 4.46
C SER A 51 12.24 3.08 3.59
N ALA A 52 11.58 4.10 4.14
CA ALA A 52 11.06 5.24 3.36
C ALA A 52 12.12 6.23 2.79
N ARG A 53 13.39 5.83 2.65
CA ARG A 53 14.52 6.73 2.39
C ARG A 53 14.46 7.45 1.03
N ASP A 54 13.81 6.85 0.04
CA ASP A 54 13.75 7.37 -1.34
C ASP A 54 12.49 8.19 -1.65
N LEU A 55 11.57 8.35 -0.68
CA LEU A 55 10.35 9.13 -0.85
C LEU A 55 10.47 10.50 -0.17
N ASP A 56 9.96 11.54 -0.83
CA ASP A 56 9.83 12.86 -0.20
C ASP A 56 8.83 12.83 0.98
N PRO A 57 9.05 13.62 2.06
CA PRO A 57 8.16 13.64 3.22
C PRO A 57 6.68 13.85 2.90
N ALA A 58 6.35 14.65 1.88
CA ALA A 58 4.95 14.86 1.49
C ALA A 58 4.30 13.59 0.95
N GLN A 59 5.07 12.78 0.22
CA GLN A 59 4.61 11.51 -0.34
C GLN A 59 4.45 10.47 0.76
N ILE A 60 5.41 10.37 1.68
CA ILE A 60 5.33 9.51 2.87
C ILE A 60 4.07 9.86 3.68
N HIS A 61 3.82 11.15 3.94
CA HIS A 61 2.65 11.59 4.69
C HIS A 61 1.34 11.17 4.02
N ARG A 62 1.23 11.38 2.69
CA ARG A 62 0.04 10.98 1.92
C ARG A 62 -0.20 9.48 1.96
N LEU A 63 0.84 8.67 1.77
CA LEU A 63 0.72 7.21 1.79
C LEU A 63 0.30 6.71 3.17
N ARG A 64 0.90 7.23 4.25
CA ARG A 64 0.48 6.91 5.63
C ARG A 64 -0.98 7.28 5.88
N HIS A 65 -1.41 8.45 5.41
CA HIS A 65 -2.80 8.89 5.56
C HIS A 65 -3.77 7.92 4.88
N VAL A 66 -3.54 7.61 3.59
CA VAL A 66 -4.40 6.70 2.81
C VAL A 66 -4.43 5.29 3.42
N ALA A 67 -3.27 4.73 3.78
CA ALA A 67 -3.20 3.38 4.36
C ALA A 67 -3.96 3.30 5.69
N ARG A 68 -3.81 4.28 6.57
CA ARG A 68 -4.55 4.33 7.84
C ARG A 68 -6.05 4.47 7.63
N GLN A 69 -6.48 5.33 6.71
CA GLN A 69 -7.89 5.51 6.38
C GLN A 69 -8.52 4.18 5.88
N ARG A 70 -7.83 3.49 4.98
CA ARG A 70 -8.27 2.19 4.44
C ARG A 70 -8.40 1.12 5.53
N LEU A 71 -7.40 1.03 6.40
CA LEU A 71 -7.41 0.10 7.53
C LEU A 71 -8.52 0.41 8.53
N TRP A 72 -8.84 1.69 8.75
CA TRP A 72 -9.93 2.08 9.64
C TRP A 72 -11.30 1.71 9.05
N LEU A 73 -11.58 2.06 7.79
CA LEU A 73 -12.87 1.77 7.14
C LEU A 73 -13.19 0.27 7.16
N LYS A 74 -12.19 -0.59 6.93
CA LYS A 74 -12.34 -2.05 6.94
C LYS A 74 -12.52 -2.67 8.33
N ARG A 75 -12.42 -1.89 9.41
CA ARG A 75 -12.76 -2.36 10.77
C ARG A 75 -14.23 -2.11 11.13
N VAL A 76 -14.89 -1.21 10.40
CA VAL A 76 -16.25 -0.72 10.72
C VAL A 76 -17.31 -1.39 9.84
N THR A 77 -16.91 -1.94 8.69
CA THR A 77 -17.76 -2.73 7.77
C THR A 77 -17.52 -4.22 7.98
#